data_AF-A0A4U7D4L3-F1
#
_entry.id   AF-A0A4U7D4L3-F1
#
_cell.length_a   1.000
_cell.length_b   1.000
_cell.length_c   1.000
_cell.angle_alpha   90.00
_cell.angle_beta   90.00
_cell.angle_gamma   90.00
#
_symmetry.space_group_name_H-M   'P 1'
#
loop_
_entity.id
_entity.type
_entity.pdbx_description
1 polymer ?
#
loop_
_entity_poly.entity_id
_entity_poly.type
_entity_poly.pdbx_seq_one_letter_code
_entity_poly.pdbx_strand_id
1 'polypeptide(L)' 'MSEPLLSVRDLKTQFFTEDGTVRAVDGISFDVNEGEIVGL' A
#
# COMPACT_ATOMS: atom_id res chain seq x y z
N MET A 1 -21.31 10.42 -3.21
CA MET A 1 -19.95 10.36 -2.63
C MET A 1 -19.00 10.26 -3.81
N SER A 2 -17.94 11.07 -3.85
CA SER A 2 -16.98 11.00 -4.95
C SER A 2 -16.22 9.68 -4.91
N GLU A 3 -15.81 9.19 -6.08
CA GLU A 3 -14.91 8.04 -6.18
C GLU A 3 -13.51 8.45 -5.67
N PRO A 4 -12.77 7.59 -4.95
CA PRO A 4 -11.42 7.92 -4.49
C PRO A 4 -10.50 8.17 -5.68
N LEU A 5 -9.59 9.14 -5.54
CA LEU A 5 -8.60 9.47 -6.57
C LEU A 5 -7.57 8.35 -6.74
N LEU A 6 -7.20 7.70 -5.63
CA LEU A 6 -6.36 6.51 -5.61
C LEU A 6 -6.99 5.47 -4.69
N SER A 7 -7.10 4.23 -5.16
CA SER A 7 -7.58 3.09 -4.41
C SER A 7 -6.55 1.97 -4.52
N VAL A 8 -5.90 1.65 -3.40
CA VAL A 8 -4.91 0.57 -3.28
C VAL A 8 -5.55 -0.57 -2.51
N ARG A 9 -5.47 -1.78 -3.05
CA ARG A 9 -6.09 -2.99 -2.48
C ARG A 9 -5.07 -4.12 -2.40
N ASP A 10 -5.02 -4.77 -1.24
CA ASP A 10 -4.17 -5.93 -0.94
C ASP A 10 -2.71 -5.77 -1.39
N LEU A 11 -2.12 -4.59 -1.18
CA LEU A 11 -0.75 -4.31 -1.58
C LEU A 11 0.20 -5.22 -0.78
N LYS A 12 1.00 -5.98 -1.53
CA LYS A 12 2.01 -6.90 -1.02
C LYS A 12 3.33 -6.63 -1.71
N THR A 13 4.41 -6.55 -0.95
CA THR A 13 5.76 -6.36 -1.50
C THR A 13 6.74 -7.18 -0.69
N GLN A 14 7.54 -7.97 -1.38
CA GLN A 14 8.49 -8.90 -0.78
C GLN A 14 9.85 -8.73 -1.45
N PHE A 15 10.91 -8.85 -0.66
CA PHE A 15 12.29 -8.81 -1.11
C PHE A 15 13.00 -10.10 -0.70
N PHE A 16 13.83 -10.63 -1.60
CA PHE A 16 14.67 -11.78 -1.32
C PHE A 16 16.06 -11.30 -0.94
N THR A 17 16.50 -11.61 0.27
CA THR A 17 17.84 -11.30 0.77
C THR A 17 18.58 -12.60 1.09
N GLU A 18 19.88 -12.51 1.34
CA GLU A 18 20.70 -13.68 1.74
C GLU A 18 20.20 -14.31 3.06
N ASP A 19 19.63 -13.49 3.95
CA ASP A 19 19.08 -13.91 5.23
C ASP A 19 17.63 -14.42 5.14
N GLY A 20 17.01 -14.37 3.95
CA GLY A 20 15.67 -14.90 3.68
C GLY A 20 14.72 -13.90 3.01
N THR A 21 13.43 -14.21 3.03
CA THR A 21 12.40 -13.35 2.42
C THR A 21 11.89 -12.31 3.41
N VAL A 22 12.08 -11.03 3.09
CA VAL A 22 11.54 -9.89 3.84
C VAL A 22 10.20 -9.47 3.24
N ARG A 23 9.14 -9.43 4.04
CA ARG A 23 7.85 -8.84 3.66
C ARG A 23 7.84 -7.36 4.01
N ALA A 24 8.06 -6.49 3.02
CA ALA A 24 8.09 -5.05 3.24
C ALA A 24 6.68 -4.45 3.35
N VAL A 25 5.72 -5.02 2.64
CA VAL A 25 4.30 -4.65 2.74
C VAL A 25 3.48 -5.94 2.76
N ASP A 26 2.57 -6.08 3.72
CA ASP A 26 1.75 -7.29 3.88
C ASP A 26 0.24 -6.97 3.88
N GLY A 27 -0.36 -6.96 2.68
CA GLY A 27 -1.81 -6.96 2.49
C GLY A 27 -2.52 -5.66 2.85
N ILE A 28 -1.87 -4.51 2.67
CA ILE A 28 -2.46 -3.22 3.05
C ILE A 28 -3.45 -2.73 1.99
N SER A 29 -4.56 -2.12 2.43
CA SER A 29 -5.55 -1.49 1.56
C SER A 29 -5.88 -0.10 2.08
N PHE A 30 -5.93 0.89 1.20
CA PHE A 30 -6.28 2.26 1.55
C PHE A 30 -6.82 3.02 0.33
N ASP A 31 -7.51 4.11 0.61
CA ASP A 31 -8.02 5.04 -0.37
C ASP A 31 -7.43 6.43 -0.11
N VAL A 32 -7.22 7.21 -1.17
CA VAL A 32 -6.85 8.62 -1.08
C VAL A 32 -7.84 9.42 -1.90
N ASN A 33 -8.53 10.34 -1.24
CA ASN A 33 -9.48 11.24 -1.88
C ASN A 33 -8.77 12.46 -2.48
N GLU A 34 -9.45 13.18 -3.36
CA GLU A 34 -8.90 14.44 -3.91
C GLU A 34 -8.65 15.46 -2.77
N GLY A 35 -7.43 15.99 -2.70
CA GLY A 35 -7.00 16.94 -1.66
C GLY A 35 -6.58 16.31 -0.33
N GLU A 36 -6.63 14.98 -0.19
CA GLU A 36 -6.18 14.25 1.00
C GLU A 36 -4.65 14.02 0.97
N ILE A 37 -4.00 14.15 2.13
CA ILE A 37 -2.57 13.86 2.32
C ILE A 37 -2.42 12.67 3.26
N VAL A 38 -1.72 11.63 2.79
CA VAL A 38 -1.37 10.44 3.58
C VAL A 38 0.13 10.42 3.83
N GLY A 39 0.55 10.13 5.08
CA GLY A 39 1.94 9.91 5.46
C GLY A 39 2.20 8.44 5.78
N LEU A 40 3.35 7.93 5.36
CA LEU A 40 3.81 6.54 5.53
C LEU A 40 5.19 6.51 6.22
#